data_AF-H6N2W9-F1
#
_entry.id   AF-H6N2W9-F1
#
_cell.length_a   1.000
_cell.length_b   1.000
_cell.length_c   1.000
_cell.angle_alpha   90.00
_cell.angle_beta   90.00
_cell.angle_gamma   90.00
#
_symmetry.space_group_name_H-M   'P 1'
#
loop_
_entity.id
_entity.type
_entity.pdbx_description
1 polymer ?
#
loop_
_entity_poly.entity_id
_entity_poly.type
_entity_poly.pdbx_seq_one_letter_code
_entity_poly.pdbx_strand_id
1 'polypeptide(L)' 'MAIDPNKSKAVGQVVRQHPVMSLVAVSPAIAIFVLLWVFGVEWLAIVFAVAAIGGGYYLLTRQK' A
#
# COMPACT_ATOMS: atom_id res chain seq x y z
N MET A 1 5.54 -13.30 -15.07
CA MET A 1 6.18 -13.32 -13.74
C MET A 1 5.10 -13.60 -12.70
N ALA A 2 4.84 -14.86 -12.36
CA ALA A 2 3.76 -15.20 -11.43
C ALA A 2 4.24 -15.00 -9.98
N ILE A 3 3.48 -14.29 -9.15
CA ILE A 3 3.73 -14.19 -7.70
C ILE A 3 3.69 -15.61 -7.12
N ASP A 4 4.64 -15.95 -6.24
CA ASP A 4 4.64 -17.28 -5.63
C ASP A 4 3.41 -17.39 -4.73
N PRO A 5 2.48 -18.34 -4.98
CA PRO A 5 1.25 -18.46 -4.22
C PRO A 5 1.50 -18.72 -2.73
N ASN A 6 2.63 -19.34 -2.35
CA ASN A 6 2.99 -19.53 -0.95
C ASN A 6 3.38 -18.20 -0.29
N LYS A 7 4.12 -17.34 -1.00
CA LYS A 7 4.51 -16.02 -0.49
C LYS A 7 3.30 -15.09 -0.32
N SER A 8 2.37 -15.10 -1.27
CA SER A 8 1.10 -14.35 -1.13
C SER A 8 0.26 -14.84 0.04
N LYS A 9 0.17 -16.16 0.24
CA LYS A 9 -0.56 -16.73 1.40
C LYS A 9 0.06 -16.31 2.73
N ALA A 10 1.39 -16.29 2.83
CA ALA A 10 2.09 -15.85 4.03
C ALA A 10 1.83 -14.37 4.36
N VAL A 11 1.90 -13.49 3.36
CA VAL A 11 1.57 -12.06 3.56
C VAL A 11 0.11 -11.89 4.02
N GLY A 12 -0.83 -12.61 3.39
CA GLY A 12 -2.23 -12.60 3.81
C GLY A 12 -2.45 -13.11 5.24
N GLN A 13 -1.67 -14.09 5.69
CA GLN A 13 -1.71 -14.58 7.08
C GLN A 13 -1.24 -13.52 8.08
N VAL A 14 -0.16 -12.79 7.78
CA VAL A 14 0.35 -11.72 8.65
C VAL A 14 -0.68 -10.59 8.80
N VAL A 15 -1.32 -10.19 7.69
CA VAL A 15 -2.37 -9.16 7.74
C VAL A 15 -3.57 -9.61 8.59
N ARG A 16 -3.95 -10.88 8.48
CA ARG A 16 -5.05 -11.46 9.28
C ARG A 16 -4.70 -11.62 10.76
N GLN A 17 -3.47 -12.00 11.08
CA GLN A 17 -3.01 -12.19 12.46
C GLN A 17 -2.68 -10.86 13.16
N HIS A 18 -2.18 -9.87 12.42
CA HIS A 18 -1.73 -8.58 12.94
C HIS A 18 -2.29 -7.40 12.12
N PRO A 19 -3.62 -7.20 12.12
CA PRO A 19 -4.27 -6.17 11.30
C PRO A 19 -3.82 -4.75 11.69
N VAL A 20 -3.65 -4.49 12.99
CA VAL A 20 -3.18 -3.19 13.49
C VAL A 20 -1.78 -2.88 12.97
N MET A 21 -0.88 -3.87 12.97
CA MET A 21 0.50 -3.67 12.53
C MET A 21 0.56 -3.36 11.02
N SER A 22 -0.31 -3.99 10.24
CA SER A 22 -0.44 -3.72 8.80
C SER A 22 -0.96 -2.31 8.54
N LEU A 23 -1.95 -1.85 9.33
CA LEU A 23 -2.45 -0.47 9.25
C LEU A 23 -1.36 0.54 9.61
N VAL A 24 -0.58 0.27 10.66
CA VAL A 24 0.53 1.14 11.06
C VAL A 24 1.56 1.24 9.94
N ALA A 25 1.89 0.14 9.25
CA ALA A 25 2.83 0.16 8.14
C ALA A 25 2.35 1.04 6.96
N VAL A 26 1.05 1.05 6.67
CA VAL A 26 0.46 1.87 5.58
C VAL A 26 0.08 3.29 6.05
N SER A 27 0.10 3.55 7.37
CA SER A 27 -0.32 4.82 7.96
C SER A 27 0.35 6.08 7.40
N PRO A 28 1.66 6.10 7.03
CA PRO A 28 2.26 7.30 6.46
C PRO A 28 1.65 7.67 5.10
N ALA A 29 1.34 6.67 4.27
CA ALA A 29 0.68 6.90 2.98
C ALA A 29 -0.75 7.42 3.16
N ILE A 30 -1.48 6.88 4.14
CA ILE A 30 -2.83 7.35 4.49
C ILE A 30 -2.78 8.79 4.97
N ALA A 31 -1.84 9.13 5.85
CA ALA A 31 -1.69 10.49 6.38
C ALA A 31 -1.41 11.49 5.25
N ILE A 32 -0.47 11.19 4.34
CA ILE A 32 -0.17 12.05 3.19
C ILE A 32 -1.40 12.21 2.30
N PHE A 33 -2.12 11.13 1.99
CA PHE A 33 -3.34 11.19 1.18
C PHE A 33 -4.39 12.10 1.81
N VAL A 34 -4.66 11.94 3.12
CA VAL A 34 -5.64 12.76 3.85
C VAL A 34 -5.21 14.22 3.88
N LEU A 35 -3.92 14.51 4.08
CA LEU A 35 -3.41 15.88 4.04
C LEU A 35 -3.66 16.52 2.67
N LEU A 36 -3.26 15.84 1.58
CA LEU A 36 -3.47 16.35 0.22
C LEU A 36 -4.95 16.61 -0.08
N TRP A 37 -5.83 15.75 0.42
CA TRP A 37 -7.27 15.91 0.27
C TRP A 37 -7.81 17.12 1.05
N VAL A 38 -7.45 17.25 2.33
CA VAL A 38 -7.94 18.32 3.21
C VAL A 38 -7.42 19.69 2.78
N PHE A 39 -6.22 19.77 2.21
CA PHE A 39 -5.65 21.01 1.68
C PHE A 39 -6.17 21.39 0.28
N GLY A 40 -7.19 20.69 -0.25
CA GLY A 40 -7.82 21.04 -1.54
C GLY A 40 -6.94 20.74 -2.75
N VAL A 41 -6.07 19.73 -2.64
CA VAL A 41 -5.19 19.28 -3.73
C VAL A 41 -5.58 17.86 -4.13
N GLU A 42 -6.86 17.66 -4.43
CA GLU A 42 -7.46 16.33 -4.63
C GLU A 42 -6.83 15.61 -5.83
N TRP A 43 -6.46 16.35 -6.87
CA TRP A 43 -5.78 15.78 -8.03
C TRP A 43 -4.42 15.16 -7.64
N LEU A 44 -3.65 15.80 -6.75
CA LEU A 44 -2.41 15.21 -6.21
C LEU A 44 -2.71 14.03 -5.30
N ALA A 45 -3.76 14.09 -4.48
CA ALA A 45 -4.16 12.96 -3.65
C ALA A 45 -4.46 11.72 -4.50
N ILE A 46 -5.18 11.88 -5.62
CA ILE A 46 -5.49 10.79 -6.55
C ILE A 46 -4.21 10.26 -7.21
N VAL A 47 -3.37 11.14 -7.76
CA VAL A 47 -2.09 10.74 -8.38
C VAL A 47 -1.21 10.01 -7.38
N PHE A 48 -1.13 10.51 -6.14
CA PHE A 48 -0.39 9.90 -5.05
C PHE A 48 -0.95 8.51 -4.69
N ALA A 49 -2.27 8.36 -4.59
CA ALA A 49 -2.89 7.07 -4.28
C ALA A 49 -2.59 6.03 -5.38
N VAL A 50 -2.71 6.41 -6.65
CA VAL A 50 -2.38 5.55 -7.79
C VAL A 50 -0.89 5.18 -7.77
N ALA A 51 0.00 6.15 -7.51
CA ALA A 51 1.43 5.91 -7.42
C ALA A 51 1.82 5.04 -6.22
N ALA A 52 1.16 5.20 -5.07
CA ALA A 52 1.39 4.39 -3.87
C ALA A 52 0.96 2.93 -4.08
N ILE A 53 -0.22 2.71 -4.68
CA ILE A 53 -0.71 1.37 -5.01
C ILE A 53 0.16 0.74 -6.10
N GLY A 54 0.41 1.47 -7.19
CA GLY A 54 1.21 1.00 -8.32
C GLY A 54 2.66 0.74 -7.94
N GLY A 55 3.27 1.64 -7.16
CA GLY A 55 4.62 1.50 -6.62
C GLY A 55 4.72 0.33 -5.65
N GLY A 56 3.75 0.16 -4.75
CA GLY A 56 3.66 -1.01 -3.88
C GLY A 56 3.59 -2.31 -4.68
N TYR A 57 2.71 -2.38 -5.67
CA TYR A 57 2.59 -3.54 -6.57
C TYR A 57 3.88 -3.81 -7.34
N TYR A 58 4.49 -2.77 -7.91
CA TYR A 58 5.75 -2.88 -8.65
C TYR A 58 6.90 -3.38 -7.77
N LEU A 59 7.08 -2.81 -6.58
CA LEU A 59 8.13 -3.24 -5.65
C LEU A 59 7.94 -4.68 -5.18
N LEU A 60 6.70 -5.09 -4.92
CA LEU A 60 6.36 -6.47 -4.55
C LEU A 60 6.61 -7.46 -5.69
N THR A 61 6.49 -7.03 -6.93
CA THR A 61 6.67 -7.87 -8.12
C THR A 61 8.09 -7.85 -8.69
N ARG A 62 8.87 -6.79 -8.44
CA ARG A 62 10.25 -6.61 -8.94
C ARG A 62 11.30 -7.40 -8.15
N GLN A 63 11.04 -7.75 -6.90
CA GLN A 63 11.97 -8.51 -6.03
C GLN A 63 12.06 -10.01 -6.40
N LYS A 64 12.00 -10.33 -7.70
CA LYS A 64 12.04 -11.68 -8.26
C LYS A 64 13.14 -11.77 -9.31
#